data_AF-A0A1X0NHC8-F1
#
_entry.id   AF-A0A1X0NHC8-F1
#
_cell.length_a   1.000
_cell.length_b   1.000
_cell.length_c   1.000
_cell.angle_alpha   90.00
_cell.angle_beta   90.00
_cell.angle_gamma   90.00
#
_symmetry.space_group_name_H-M   'P 1'
#
loop_
_entity.id
_entity.type
_entity.pdbx_description
1 polymer ?
#
loop_
_entity_poly.entity_id
_entity_poly.type
_entity_poly.pdbx_seq_one_letter_code
_entity_poly.pdbx_strand_id
1 'polypeptide(L)'
;MGGDRLLTPEEVQRLQETTTLSEAQIVRLHNRFIMLDHDAKGNISRKSFSTIASLASNPLLGRVLAVVDANGDDKIDFIEFAKALSVFLPQADKREKLRFTFKMYDIDGDDKISNKDLFETLKIMVGTNLTEVQLQQVVDKTFIEVDLNRDGYITFDEFEKLGLSNTFGNRLNLQI
;
A
#
# COMPACT_ATOMS: atom_id res chain seq x y z
N MET A 1 -8.57 11.63 -31.36
CA MET A 1 -9.77 10.88 -30.95
C MET A 1 -9.32 9.90 -29.88
N GLY A 2 -9.35 10.32 -28.61
CA GLY A 2 -8.96 9.47 -27.49
C GLY A 2 -10.21 8.73 -27.02
N GLY A 3 -10.22 7.40 -27.17
CA GLY A 3 -11.38 6.59 -26.84
C GLY A 3 -11.57 6.53 -25.33
N ASP A 4 -12.78 6.84 -24.87
CA ASP A 4 -13.27 6.38 -23.57
C ASP A 4 -13.13 4.86 -23.55
N ARG A 5 -12.09 4.34 -22.87
CA ARG A 5 -12.01 2.91 -22.57
C ARG A 5 -13.17 2.63 -21.61
N LEU A 6 -14.28 2.14 -22.13
CA LEU A 6 -15.42 1.72 -21.31
C LEU A 6 -15.01 0.49 -20.51
N LEU A 7 -15.38 0.46 -19.24
CA LEU A 7 -15.24 -0.74 -18.41
C LEU A 7 -15.96 -1.90 -19.06
N THR A 8 -15.27 -3.02 -19.24
CA THR A 8 -15.94 -4.25 -19.65
C THR A 8 -16.75 -4.81 -18.48
N PRO A 9 -17.90 -5.45 -18.75
CA PRO A 9 -18.68 -6.12 -17.70
C PRO A 9 -17.85 -7.14 -16.92
N GLU A 10 -16.87 -7.79 -17.56
CA GLU A 10 -15.96 -8.74 -16.94
C GLU A 10 -15.01 -8.09 -15.92
N GLU A 11 -14.50 -6.89 -16.21
CA GLU A 11 -13.66 -6.12 -15.26
C GLU A 11 -14.47 -5.68 -14.04
N VAL A 12 -15.70 -5.22 -14.25
CA VAL A 12 -16.61 -4.84 -13.17
C VAL A 12 -16.93 -6.05 -12.30
N GLN A 13 -17.27 -7.18 -12.92
CA GLN A 13 -17.58 -8.41 -12.20
C GLN A 13 -16.37 -8.92 -11.41
N ARG A 14 -15.18 -8.96 -12.02
CA ARG A 14 -13.94 -9.36 -11.32
C ARG A 14 -13.65 -8.47 -10.12
N LEU A 15 -13.88 -7.17 -10.22
CA LEU A 15 -13.71 -6.26 -9.10
C LEU A 15 -14.76 -6.47 -8.02
N GLN A 16 -16.01 -6.75 -8.37
CA GLN A 16 -17.05 -7.09 -7.39
C GLN A 16 -16.80 -8.43 -6.69
N GLU A 17 -16.16 -9.39 -7.37
CA GLU A 17 -15.80 -10.69 -6.79
C GLU A 17 -14.56 -10.62 -5.89
N THR A 18 -13.63 -9.71 -6.19
CA THR A 18 -12.34 -9.58 -5.47
C THR A 18 -12.29 -8.42 -4.49
N THR A 19 -13.30 -7.55 -4.46
CA THR A 19 -13.36 -6.38 -3.58
C THR A 19 -14.79 -6.15 -3.06
N THR A 20 -14.92 -5.35 -2.01
CA THR A 20 -16.23 -4.94 -1.46
C THR A 20 -16.84 -3.72 -2.17
N LEU A 21 -16.39 -3.39 -3.37
CA LEU A 21 -16.83 -2.22 -4.13
C LEU A 21 -18.20 -2.43 -4.78
N SER A 22 -19.08 -1.44 -4.63
CA SER A 22 -20.31 -1.36 -5.43
C SER A 22 -20.04 -0.92 -6.87
N GLU A 23 -20.93 -1.27 -7.80
CA GLU A 23 -20.85 -0.84 -9.20
C GLU A 23 -20.72 0.68 -9.34
N ALA A 24 -21.50 1.44 -8.57
CA ALA A 24 -21.41 2.90 -8.56
C ALA A 24 -20.05 3.42 -8.09
N GLN A 25 -19.38 2.73 -7.15
CA GLN A 25 -18.02 3.08 -6.74
C GLN A 25 -17.01 2.72 -7.82
N ILE A 26 -17.12 1.55 -8.45
CA ILE A 26 -16.26 1.13 -9.56
C ILE A 26 -16.30 2.15 -10.69
N VAL A 27 -17.49 2.60 -11.09
CA VAL A 27 -17.65 3.63 -12.13
C VAL A 27 -17.01 4.96 -11.72
N ARG A 28 -17.18 5.39 -10.46
CA ARG A 28 -16.53 6.61 -9.94
C ARG A 28 -15.01 6.50 -9.94
N LEU A 29 -14.48 5.35 -9.51
CA LEU A 29 -13.05 5.07 -9.51
C LEU A 29 -12.49 5.07 -10.93
N HIS A 30 -13.22 4.50 -11.87
CA HIS A 30 -12.82 4.46 -13.27
C HIS A 30 -12.79 5.85 -13.91
N ASN A 31 -13.80 6.68 -13.65
CA ASN A 31 -13.76 8.07 -14.09
C ASN A 31 -12.57 8.82 -13.49
N ARG A 32 -12.23 8.54 -12.23
CA ARG A 32 -11.04 9.12 -11.60
C ARG A 32 -9.75 8.56 -12.22
N PHE A 33 -9.70 7.29 -12.55
CA PHE A 33 -8.56 6.64 -13.21
C PHE A 33 -8.29 7.27 -14.57
N ILE A 34 -9.31 7.48 -15.40
CA ILE A 34 -9.18 8.18 -16.69
C ILE A 34 -8.65 9.61 -16.51
N MET A 35 -9.11 10.33 -15.47
CA MET A 35 -8.59 11.67 -15.18
C MET A 35 -7.09 11.68 -14.82
N LEU A 36 -6.56 10.56 -14.31
CA LEU A 36 -5.16 10.40 -13.92
C LEU A 36 -4.30 9.81 -15.05
N ASP A 37 -4.91 9.04 -15.95
CA ASP A 37 -4.30 8.51 -17.17
C ASP A 37 -4.20 9.60 -18.25
N HIS A 38 -3.27 10.54 -18.04
CA HIS A 38 -3.00 11.64 -18.97
C HIS A 38 -2.62 11.18 -20.39
N ASP A 39 -2.10 9.96 -20.53
CA ASP A 39 -1.63 9.41 -21.81
C ASP A 39 -2.70 8.58 -22.53
N ALA A 40 -3.87 8.36 -21.90
CA ALA A 40 -4.94 7.47 -22.37
C ALA A 40 -4.42 6.08 -22.76
N LYS A 41 -3.40 5.57 -22.04
CA LYS A 41 -2.76 4.28 -22.31
C LYS A 41 -3.45 3.12 -21.58
N GLY A 42 -4.46 3.41 -20.77
CA GLY A 42 -5.14 2.45 -19.90
C GLY A 42 -4.29 2.03 -18.70
N ASN A 43 -3.28 2.83 -18.33
CA ASN A 43 -2.42 2.59 -17.18
C ASN A 43 -1.94 3.92 -16.59
N ILE A 44 -1.78 3.94 -15.26
CA ILE A 44 -1.25 5.11 -14.56
C ILE A 44 0.20 4.84 -14.23
N SER A 45 1.09 5.66 -14.78
CA SER A 45 2.52 5.61 -14.44
C SER A 45 2.78 6.22 -13.05
N ARG A 46 3.86 5.82 -12.38
CA ARG A 46 4.28 6.43 -11.10
C ARG A 46 4.39 7.97 -11.17
N LYS A 47 4.81 8.51 -12.32
CA LYS A 47 4.90 9.96 -12.57
C LYS A 47 3.53 10.64 -12.57
N SER A 48 2.51 9.96 -13.08
CA SER A 48 1.14 10.47 -13.11
C SER A 48 0.52 10.55 -11.71
N PHE A 49 0.95 9.69 -10.76
CA PHE A 49 0.55 9.86 -9.36
C PHE A 49 1.21 11.07 -8.69
N SER A 50 2.43 11.42 -9.10
CA SER A 50 3.15 12.60 -8.59
C SER A 50 2.53 13.92 -9.03
N THR A 51 1.68 13.96 -10.07
CA THR A 51 0.95 15.19 -10.45
C THR A 51 -0.22 15.49 -9.52
N ILE A 52 -0.69 14.50 -8.75
CA ILE A 52 -1.75 14.66 -7.76
C ILE A 52 -1.14 15.31 -6.52
N ALA A 53 -1.28 16.63 -6.39
CA ALA A 53 -0.67 17.41 -5.31
C ALA A 53 -0.96 16.88 -3.90
N SER A 54 -2.14 16.28 -3.68
CA SER A 54 -2.52 15.69 -2.38
C SER A 54 -1.82 14.36 -2.08
N LEU A 55 -1.35 13.64 -3.11
CA LEU A 55 -0.63 12.37 -2.96
C LEU A 55 0.89 12.56 -3.07
N ALA A 56 1.34 13.53 -3.86
CA ALA A 56 2.76 13.84 -4.06
C ALA A 56 3.50 14.25 -2.78
N SER A 57 2.78 14.78 -1.79
CA SER A 57 3.32 15.12 -0.47
C SER A 57 3.35 13.95 0.51
N ASN A 58 2.74 12.80 0.18
CA ASN A 58 2.75 11.63 1.04
C ASN A 58 4.06 10.85 0.84
N PRO A 59 4.95 10.79 1.85
CA PRO A 59 6.24 10.11 1.72
C PRO A 59 6.11 8.61 1.46
N LEU A 60 4.97 8.01 1.83
CA LEU A 60 4.67 6.60 1.59
C LEU A 60 4.06 6.33 0.23
N LEU A 61 3.77 7.34 -0.59
CA LEU A 61 3.19 7.15 -1.91
C LEU A 61 4.02 6.17 -2.74
N GLY A 62 5.35 6.29 -2.72
CA GLY A 62 6.23 5.35 -3.43
C GLY A 62 6.06 3.90 -2.97
N ARG A 63 5.88 3.68 -1.66
CA ARG A 63 5.64 2.35 -1.09
C ARG A 63 4.24 1.84 -1.44
N VAL A 64 3.22 2.68 -1.35
CA VAL A 64 1.85 2.35 -1.78
C VAL A 64 1.87 1.90 -3.23
N LEU A 65 2.45 2.69 -4.14
CA LEU A 65 2.51 2.36 -5.56
C LEU A 65 3.25 1.05 -5.82
N ALA A 66 4.34 0.77 -5.10
CA ALA A 66 5.06 -0.50 -5.22
C ALA A 66 4.22 -1.71 -4.76
N VAL A 67 3.32 -1.53 -3.78
CA VAL A 67 2.39 -2.59 -3.35
C VAL A 67 1.20 -2.73 -4.30
N VAL A 68 0.74 -1.64 -4.90
CA VAL A 68 -0.35 -1.65 -5.89
C VAL A 68 0.08 -2.33 -7.18
N ASP A 69 1.30 -2.06 -7.64
CA ASP A 69 1.97 -2.63 -8.82
C ASP A 69 2.32 -4.11 -8.57
N ALA A 70 1.29 -4.96 -8.55
CA ALA A 70 1.42 -6.37 -8.22
C ALA A 70 2.12 -7.18 -9.31
N ASN A 71 2.06 -6.70 -10.56
CA ASN A 71 2.69 -7.34 -11.71
C ASN A 71 4.15 -6.87 -11.95
N GLY A 72 4.58 -5.78 -11.29
CA GLY A 72 5.94 -5.25 -11.35
C GLY A 72 6.30 -4.60 -12.69
N ASP A 73 5.32 -4.13 -13.46
CA ASP A 73 5.53 -3.51 -14.77
C ASP A 73 5.74 -1.98 -14.71
N ASP A 74 5.89 -1.44 -13.47
CA ASP A 74 6.03 -0.03 -13.14
C ASP A 74 4.82 0.83 -13.57
N LYS A 75 3.70 0.17 -13.87
CA LYS A 75 2.42 0.80 -14.22
C LYS A 75 1.33 0.22 -13.35
N ILE A 76 0.28 1.01 -13.17
CA ILE A 76 -0.87 0.59 -12.38
C ILE A 76 -2.06 0.52 -13.33
N ASP A 77 -2.59 -0.68 -13.51
CA ASP A 77 -3.81 -0.88 -14.25
C ASP A 77 -5.05 -0.53 -13.41
N PHE A 78 -6.22 -0.49 -14.03
CA PHE A 78 -7.45 -0.14 -13.33
C PHE A 78 -7.82 -1.16 -12.24
N ILE A 79 -7.51 -2.45 -12.45
CA ILE A 79 -7.83 -3.51 -11.51
C ILE A 79 -6.96 -3.39 -10.26
N GLU A 80 -5.67 -3.16 -10.43
CA GLU A 80 -4.69 -2.88 -9.37
C GLU A 80 -5.08 -1.62 -8.59
N PHE A 81 -5.42 -0.54 -9.30
CA PHE A 81 -5.89 0.70 -8.69
C PHE A 81 -7.15 0.51 -7.83
N ALA A 82 -8.15 -0.19 -8.36
CA ALA A 82 -9.40 -0.44 -7.66
C ALA A 82 -9.22 -1.35 -6.44
N LYS A 83 -8.40 -2.41 -6.55
CA LYS A 83 -8.06 -3.30 -5.43
C LYS A 83 -7.31 -2.56 -4.32
N ALA A 84 -6.34 -1.73 -4.69
CA ALA A 84 -5.63 -0.93 -3.70
C ALA A 84 -6.57 0.02 -2.95
N LEU A 85 -7.45 0.71 -3.68
CA LEU A 85 -8.43 1.61 -3.07
C LEU A 85 -9.49 0.89 -2.25
N SER A 86 -9.85 -0.35 -2.60
CA SER A 86 -10.80 -1.11 -1.80
C SER A 86 -10.29 -1.38 -0.39
N VAL A 87 -8.99 -1.61 -0.22
CA VAL A 87 -8.38 -1.85 1.11
C VAL A 87 -8.50 -0.62 2.02
N PHE A 88 -8.51 0.59 1.46
CA PHE A 88 -8.66 1.83 2.24
C PHE A 88 -10.11 2.13 2.64
N LEU A 89 -11.08 1.35 2.17
CA LEU A 89 -12.46 1.56 2.53
C LEU A 89 -12.72 1.19 4.00
N PRO A 90 -13.62 1.89 4.70
CA PRO A 90 -13.99 1.57 6.08
C PRO A 90 -14.44 0.11 6.25
N GLN A 91 -15.19 -0.41 5.28
CA GLN A 91 -15.73 -1.76 5.26
C GLN A 91 -14.75 -2.87 4.87
N ALA A 92 -13.53 -2.54 4.44
CA ALA A 92 -12.54 -3.57 4.10
C ALA A 92 -12.05 -4.32 5.34
N ASP A 93 -11.76 -5.61 5.17
CA ASP A 93 -11.39 -6.49 6.26
C ASP A 93 -10.11 -6.01 6.94
N LYS A 94 -10.06 -6.13 8.26
CA LYS A 94 -8.88 -5.76 9.05
C LYS A 94 -7.65 -6.55 8.60
N ARG A 95 -7.85 -7.83 8.23
CA ARG A 95 -6.77 -8.69 7.75
C ARG A 95 -6.19 -8.23 6.41
N GLU A 96 -7.03 -7.78 5.48
CA GLU A 96 -6.60 -7.21 4.20
C GLU A 96 -5.81 -5.92 4.39
N LYS A 97 -6.28 -5.04 5.30
CA LYS A 97 -5.55 -3.82 5.68
C LYS A 97 -4.19 -4.13 6.28
N LEU A 98 -4.11 -5.13 7.15
CA LEU A 98 -2.85 -5.59 7.73
C LEU A 98 -1.92 -6.17 6.67
N ARG A 99 -2.43 -6.97 5.72
CA ARG A 99 -1.64 -7.55 4.64
C ARG A 99 -1.08 -6.48 3.70
N PHE A 100 -1.89 -5.50 3.35
CA PHE A 100 -1.44 -4.36 2.55
C PHE A 100 -0.37 -3.55 3.29
N THR A 101 -0.58 -3.31 4.58
CA THR A 101 0.41 -2.61 5.42
C THR A 101 1.71 -3.39 5.52
N PHE A 102 1.63 -4.71 5.74
CA PHE A 102 2.80 -5.59 5.76
C PHE A 102 3.61 -5.49 4.47
N LYS A 103 2.93 -5.52 3.32
CA LYS A 103 3.57 -5.34 2.02
C LYS A 103 4.19 -3.96 1.82
N MET A 104 3.68 -2.92 2.48
CA MET A 104 4.36 -1.61 2.47
C MET A 104 5.68 -1.62 3.22
N TYR A 105 5.84 -2.47 4.24
CA TYR A 105 7.12 -2.64 4.95
C TYR A 105 8.09 -3.54 4.18
N ASP A 106 7.62 -4.65 3.62
CA ASP A 106 8.40 -5.62 2.81
C ASP A 106 8.96 -4.94 1.52
N ILE A 107 10.23 -4.51 1.52
CA ILE A 107 10.81 -3.71 0.42
C ILE A 107 11.27 -4.58 -0.74
N ASP A 108 11.90 -5.71 -0.44
CA ASP A 108 12.43 -6.64 -1.44
C ASP A 108 11.40 -7.69 -1.90
N GLY A 109 10.25 -7.77 -1.25
CA GLY A 109 9.09 -8.55 -1.70
C GLY A 109 9.18 -10.03 -1.35
N ASP A 110 10.02 -10.40 -0.37
CA ASP A 110 10.29 -11.80 -0.02
C ASP A 110 9.29 -12.39 1.01
N ASP A 111 8.16 -11.69 1.23
CA ASP A 111 7.08 -12.05 2.15
C ASP A 111 7.49 -12.06 3.63
N LYS A 112 8.59 -11.41 3.98
CA LYS A 112 9.03 -11.18 5.36
C LYS A 112 9.62 -9.77 5.49
N ILE A 113 9.59 -9.20 6.70
CA ILE A 113 10.16 -7.88 6.94
C ILE A 113 11.51 -8.08 7.61
N SER A 114 12.59 -7.69 6.92
CA SER A 114 13.92 -7.67 7.50
C SER A 114 14.16 -6.41 8.34
N ASN A 115 15.24 -6.41 9.12
CA ASN A 115 15.67 -5.22 9.88
C ASN A 115 15.85 -4.00 8.95
N LYS A 116 16.41 -4.23 7.77
CA LYS A 116 16.63 -3.19 6.75
C LYS A 116 15.32 -2.62 6.23
N ASP A 117 14.34 -3.48 5.96
CA ASP A 117 13.04 -3.06 5.42
C ASP A 117 12.28 -2.17 6.40
N LEU A 118 12.28 -2.56 7.67
CA LEU A 118 11.68 -1.77 8.73
C LEU A 118 12.41 -0.44 8.92
N PHE A 119 13.75 -0.46 8.92
CA PHE A 119 14.57 0.75 9.05
C PHE A 119 14.29 1.76 7.93
N GLU A 120 14.35 1.33 6.67
CA GLU A 120 14.12 2.19 5.51
C GLU A 120 12.69 2.74 5.50
N THR A 121 11.69 1.91 5.81
CA THR A 121 10.29 2.35 5.88
C THR A 121 10.09 3.40 6.99
N LEU A 122 10.66 3.17 8.18
CA LEU A 122 10.57 4.15 9.27
C LEU A 122 11.37 5.43 8.96
N LYS A 123 12.49 5.34 8.24
CA LYS A 123 13.26 6.50 7.77
C LYS A 123 12.42 7.39 6.87
N ILE A 124 11.64 6.80 5.96
CA ILE A 124 10.70 7.51 5.09
C ILE A 124 9.59 8.18 5.92
N MET A 125 9.04 7.51 6.93
CA MET A 125 7.93 8.02 7.76
C MET A 125 8.36 9.13 8.72
N VAL A 126 9.49 8.94 9.41
CA VAL A 126 9.98 9.85 10.45
C VAL A 126 10.76 11.03 9.85
N GLY A 127 11.31 10.85 8.65
CA GLY A 127 12.14 11.85 7.99
C GLY A 127 13.39 12.17 8.82
N THR A 128 13.68 13.45 9.00
CA THR A 128 14.86 13.93 9.76
C THR A 128 14.63 14.10 11.26
N ASN A 129 13.47 13.68 11.79
CA ASN A 129 13.14 13.89 13.20
C ASN A 129 13.94 12.99 14.16
N LEU A 130 14.49 11.87 13.66
CA LEU A 130 15.35 10.97 14.42
C LEU A 130 16.71 10.84 13.71
N THR A 131 17.76 10.69 14.51
CA THR A 131 19.07 10.25 14.00
C THR A 131 19.01 8.79 13.58
N GLU A 132 19.88 8.37 12.66
CA GLU A 132 19.96 6.97 12.23
C GLU A 132 20.19 6.01 13.41
N VAL A 133 20.96 6.44 14.42
CA VAL A 133 21.19 5.64 15.64
C VAL A 133 19.91 5.47 16.46
N GLN A 134 19.14 6.53 16.66
CA GLN A 134 17.86 6.45 17.39
C GLN A 134 16.83 5.63 16.62
N LEU A 135 16.81 5.76 15.29
CA LEU A 135 15.95 4.97 14.42
C LEU A 135 16.30 3.48 14.53
N GLN A 136 17.59 3.14 14.46
CA GLN A 136 18.05 1.76 14.62
C GLN A 136 17.65 1.18 15.99
N GLN A 137 17.75 1.96 17.06
CA GLN A 137 17.29 1.51 18.39
C GLN A 137 15.78 1.22 18.44
N VAL A 138 14.95 1.94 17.68
CA VAL A 138 13.51 1.65 17.57
C VAL A 138 13.27 0.36 16.80
N VAL A 139 14.00 0.16 15.69
CA VAL A 139 13.96 -1.07 14.90
C VAL A 139 14.34 -2.27 15.77
N ASP A 140 15.49 -2.21 16.45
CA ASP A 140 15.99 -3.32 17.27
C ASP A 140 15.03 -3.68 18.41
N LYS A 141 14.46 -2.66 19.09
CA LYS A 141 13.43 -2.89 20.12
C LYS A 141 12.18 -3.54 19.54
N THR A 142 11.79 -3.14 18.33
CA THR A 142 10.66 -3.75 17.63
C THR A 142 10.95 -5.22 17.36
N PHE A 143 12.11 -5.57 16.79
CA PHE A 143 12.46 -6.97 16.56
C PHE A 143 12.44 -7.80 17.86
N ILE A 144 12.94 -7.28 18.98
CA ILE A 144 12.88 -7.97 20.28
C ILE A 144 11.43 -8.28 20.72
N GLU A 145 10.49 -7.39 20.43
CA GLU A 145 9.07 -7.55 20.82
C GLU A 145 8.30 -8.45 19.86
N VAL A 146 8.72 -8.52 18.59
CA VAL A 146 7.90 -9.05 17.49
C VAL A 146 8.42 -10.36 16.93
N ASP A 147 9.73 -10.50 16.79
CA ASP A 147 10.39 -11.66 16.22
C ASP A 147 10.35 -12.79 17.26
N LEU A 148 9.27 -13.57 17.23
CA LEU A 148 8.95 -14.56 18.27
C LEU A 148 9.84 -15.78 18.16
N ASN A 149 10.20 -16.15 16.94
CA ASN A 149 11.08 -17.28 16.64
C ASN A 149 12.58 -16.88 16.64
N ARG A 150 12.88 -15.58 16.66
CA ARG A 150 14.24 -14.99 16.66
C ARG A 150 15.03 -15.36 15.42
N ASP A 151 14.38 -15.45 14.27
CA ASP A 151 15.02 -15.76 13.00
C ASP A 151 15.58 -14.51 12.29
N GLY A 152 15.36 -13.31 12.85
CA GLY A 152 15.81 -12.04 12.31
C GLY A 152 14.86 -11.44 11.27
N TYR A 153 13.68 -12.01 11.11
CA TYR A 153 12.63 -11.58 10.20
C TYR A 153 11.28 -11.47 10.92
N ILE A 154 10.39 -10.65 10.38
CA ILE A 154 9.00 -10.60 10.85
C ILE A 154 8.12 -11.15 9.75
N THR A 155 7.51 -12.30 10.02
CA THR A 155 6.53 -12.93 9.11
C THR A 155 5.17 -12.24 9.19
N PHE A 156 4.29 -12.48 8.22
CA PHE A 156 2.92 -11.94 8.26
C PHE A 156 2.16 -12.36 9.52
N ASP A 157 2.35 -13.60 9.98
CA ASP A 157 1.68 -14.12 11.18
C ASP A 157 2.16 -13.42 12.46
N GLU A 158 3.46 -13.09 12.55
CA GLU A 158 4.02 -12.30 13.65
C GLU A 158 3.53 -10.85 13.59
N PHE A 159 3.50 -10.27 12.38
CA PHE A 159 2.96 -8.93 12.15
C PHE A 159 1.47 -8.82 12.50
N GLU A 160 0.67 -9.83 12.16
CA GLU A 160 -0.77 -9.90 12.46
C GLU A 160 -1.00 -9.91 13.98
N LYS A 161 -0.20 -10.69 14.72
CA LYS A 161 -0.25 -10.72 16.20
C LYS A 161 -0.01 -9.33 16.81
N LEU A 162 0.87 -8.51 16.21
CA LEU A 162 1.07 -7.13 16.66
C LEU A 162 -0.04 -6.16 16.26
N GLY A 163 -0.53 -6.26 15.01
CA GLY A 163 -1.60 -5.40 14.49
C GLY A 163 -2.90 -5.55 15.28
N LEU A 164 -3.08 -6.71 15.92
CA LEU A 164 -4.15 -7.00 16.86
C LEU A 164 -3.88 -6.43 18.27
N SER A 165 -2.62 -6.15 18.64
CA SER A 165 -2.21 -5.67 19.96
C SER A 165 -2.30 -4.14 20.15
N ASN A 166 -3.03 -3.40 19.30
CA ASN A 166 -3.31 -1.95 19.44
C ASN A 166 -2.09 -1.00 19.51
N THR A 167 -0.85 -1.50 19.37
CA THR A 167 0.36 -0.73 19.69
C THR A 167 1.08 -0.23 18.44
N PHE A 168 1.04 -0.98 17.33
CA PHE A 168 1.75 -0.61 16.10
C PHE A 168 0.98 0.44 15.27
N GLY A 169 -0.32 0.22 15.04
CA GLY A 169 -1.18 1.15 14.27
C GLY A 169 -1.37 2.51 14.94
N ASN A 170 -1.42 2.58 16.27
CA ASN A 170 -1.55 3.84 17.01
C ASN A 170 -0.23 4.61 17.12
N ARG A 171 0.93 3.94 17.08
CA ARG A 171 2.25 4.60 17.15
C ARG A 171 2.66 5.24 15.82
N LEU A 172 2.09 4.79 14.71
CA LEU A 172 2.43 5.26 13.36
C LEU A 172 1.39 6.20 12.75
N ASN A 173 0.29 6.45 13.47
CA ASN A 173 -0.75 7.43 13.17
C ASN A 173 -0.94 7.71 11.67
N LEU A 174 -1.21 6.65 10.90
CA LEU A 174 -1.69 6.79 9.53
C LEU A 174 -3.19 7.13 9.60
N GLN A 175 -3.48 8.37 9.99
CA GLN A 175 -4.72 9.01 9.58
C GLN A 175 -4.57 9.27 8.08
N ILE A 176 -5.22 8.42 7.30
CA ILE A 176 -5.62 8.73 5.93
C ILE A 176 -6.98 9.44 6.02
#